data_AF-D1BBK3-F1
#
_entry.id   AF-D1BBK3-F1
#
_cell.length_a   1.000
_cell.length_b   1.000
_cell.length_c   1.000
_cell.angle_alpha   90.00
_cell.angle_beta   90.00
_cell.angle_gamma   90.00
#
_symmetry.space_group_name_H-M   'P 1'
#
loop_
_entity.id
_entity.type
_entity.pdbx_description
1 polymer ?
#
loop_
_entity_poly.entity_id
_entity_poly.type
_entity_poly.pdbx_seq_one_letter_code
_entity_poly.pdbx_strand_id
1 'polypeptide(L)' 'MDTLEPLMTEAEVARLLRIDRSTLCRWRTAGVGPLQPVMVTPTTPRYRRSDVAVLVGGTQ' A
#
# COMPACT_ATOMS: atom_id res chain seq x y z
N MET A 1 -12.74 -21.51 -4.56
CA MET A 1 -12.50 -20.84 -3.26
C MET A 1 -11.92 -19.48 -3.58
N ASP A 2 -12.70 -18.42 -3.33
CA ASP A 2 -12.29 -17.04 -3.57
C ASP A 2 -11.27 -16.67 -2.48
N THR A 3 -9.99 -16.71 -2.79
CA THR A 3 -8.94 -16.37 -1.81
C THR A 3 -8.95 -14.85 -1.65
N LEU A 4 -9.70 -14.35 -0.66
CA LEU A 4 -9.71 -12.92 -0.32
C LEU A 4 -8.28 -12.44 -0.08
N GLU A 5 -7.79 -11.60 -1.00
CA GLU A 5 -6.44 -11.06 -0.90
C GLU A 5 -6.30 -10.21 0.37
N PRO A 6 -5.28 -10.46 1.23
CA PRO A 6 -5.11 -9.70 2.45
C PRO A 6 -4.74 -8.24 2.15
N LEU A 7 -5.54 -7.33 2.72
CA LEU A 7 -5.35 -5.89 2.62
C LEU A 7 -4.59 -5.33 3.82
N MET A 8 -3.57 -4.52 3.53
CA MET A 8 -2.71 -3.86 4.51
C MET A 8 -3.14 -2.41 4.75
N THR A 9 -2.95 -1.93 5.97
CA THR A 9 -3.12 -0.53 6.37
C THR A 9 -1.93 0.32 5.90
N GLU A 10 -2.12 1.64 5.81
CA GLU A 10 -1.02 2.59 5.59
C GLU A 10 0.12 2.41 6.60
N ALA A 11 -0.19 2.13 7.86
CA ALA A 11 0.82 1.96 8.90
C ALA A 11 1.69 0.72 8.67
N GLU A 12 1.09 -0.39 8.28
CA GLU A 12 1.82 -1.63 7.97
C GLU A 12 2.68 -1.47 6.72
N VAL A 13 2.16 -0.83 5.66
CA VAL A 13 2.92 -0.55 4.43
C VAL A 13 4.09 0.38 4.71
N ALA A 14 3.86 1.47 5.44
CA ALA A 14 4.92 2.42 5.81
C ALA A 14 6.05 1.72 6.57
N ARG A 15 5.70 0.83 7.51
CA ARG A 15 6.66 0.01 8.26
C ARG A 15 7.45 -0.93 7.36
N LEU A 16 6.81 -1.61 6.40
CA LEU A 16 7.48 -2.53 5.49
C LEU A 16 8.43 -1.82 4.52
N LEU A 17 8.01 -0.67 3.98
CA LEU A 17 8.81 0.13 3.06
C LEU A 17 9.84 1.02 3.77
N ARG A 18 9.84 1.07 5.11
CA ARG A 18 10.69 1.96 5.93
C ARG A 18 10.55 3.44 5.54
N ILE A 19 9.34 3.87 5.25
CA ILE A 19 8.99 5.26 4.96
C ILE A 19 8.02 5.80 6.00
N ASP A 20 7.91 7.12 6.08
CA ASP A 20 6.88 7.74 6.91
C ASP A 20 5.48 7.59 6.28
N ARG A 21 4.44 7.48 7.11
CA ARG A 21 3.04 7.43 6.63
C ARG A 21 2.68 8.67 5.80
N SER A 22 3.27 9.82 6.10
CA SER A 22 3.07 11.05 5.33
C SER A 22 3.56 10.94 3.88
N THR A 23 4.52 10.05 3.59
CA THR A 23 4.97 9.78 2.22
C THR A 23 3.89 9.04 1.42
N LEU A 24 3.25 8.02 2.01
CA LEU A 24 2.11 7.33 1.38
C LEU A 24 0.93 8.26 1.14
N CYS A 25 0.62 9.13 2.11
CA CYS A 25 -0.45 10.11 1.97
C CYS A 25 -0.17 11.11 0.83
N ARG A 26 1.09 11.59 0.72
CA ARG A 26 1.53 12.48 -0.37
C ARG A 26 1.43 11.78 -1.73
N TRP A 27 1.92 10.56 -1.85
CA TRP A 27 1.79 9.74 -3.07
C TRP A 27 0.34 9.60 -3.50
N ARG A 28 -0.54 9.18 -2.59
CA ARG A 28 -1.97 9.05 -2.85
C ARG A 28 -2.60 10.38 -3.30
N THR A 29 -2.28 11.48 -2.63
CA THR A 29 -2.87 12.80 -2.92
C THR A 29 -2.37 13.37 -4.25
N ALA A 30 -1.09 13.15 -4.56
CA ALA A 30 -0.49 13.58 -5.82
C ALA A 30 -0.79 12.62 -6.98
N GLY A 31 -1.41 11.46 -6.72
CA GLY A 31 -1.68 10.44 -7.75
C GLY A 31 -0.41 9.81 -8.32
N VAL A 32 0.68 9.81 -7.56
CA VAL A 32 2.00 9.28 -7.97
C VAL A 32 2.49 8.23 -6.99
N GLY A 33 3.38 7.35 -7.43
CA GLY A 33 4.04 6.37 -6.57
C GLY A 33 3.84 4.94 -7.03
N PRO A 34 4.62 4.00 -6.46
CA PRO A 34 4.65 2.61 -6.91
C PRO A 34 3.44 1.78 -6.46
N LEU A 35 2.67 2.26 -5.48
CA LEU A 35 1.53 1.53 -4.91
C LEU A 35 0.21 2.25 -5.20
N GLN A 36 -0.78 1.50 -5.66
CA GLN A 36 -2.15 1.98 -5.80
C GLN A 36 -3.01 1.53 -4.60
N PRO A 37 -3.65 2.45 -3.86
CA PRO A 37 -4.51 2.08 -2.76
C PRO A 37 -5.88 1.58 -3.24
N VAL A 38 -6.38 0.54 -2.60
CA VAL A 38 -7.77 0.10 -2.67
C VAL A 38 -8.58 0.89 -1.64
N MET A 39 -9.57 1.64 -2.10
CA MET A 39 -10.46 2.40 -1.23
C MET A 39 -11.57 1.49 -0.69
N VAL A 40 -11.47 1.09 0.58
CA VAL A 40 -12.51 0.26 1.23
C VAL A 40 -13.72 1.10 1.63
N THR A 41 -13.47 2.37 1.94
CA THR A 41 -14.46 3.44 2.06
C THR A 41 -13.91 4.68 1.36
N PRO A 42 -14.69 5.76 1.15
CA PRO A 42 -14.19 6.98 0.52
C PRO A 42 -12.96 7.60 1.20
N THR A 43 -12.70 7.28 2.46
CA THR A 43 -11.61 7.86 3.27
C THR A 43 -10.64 6.82 3.83
N THR A 44 -10.87 5.52 3.60
CA THR A 44 -10.04 4.44 4.16
C THR A 44 -9.26 3.71 3.06
N PRO A 45 -8.02 4.14 2.78
CA PRO A 45 -7.15 3.43 1.85
C PRO A 45 -6.60 2.15 2.48
N ARG A 46 -6.49 1.10 1.67
CA ARG A 46 -5.76 -0.13 1.96
C ARG A 46 -4.84 -0.47 0.81
N TYR A 47 -3.87 -1.34 1.06
CA TYR A 47 -2.89 -1.74 0.06
C TYR A 47 -2.89 -3.25 -0.08
N ARG A 48 -2.84 -3.71 -1.32
CA ARG A 48 -2.69 -5.13 -1.63
C ARG A 48 -1.35 -5.63 -1.12
N ARG A 49 -1.38 -6.73 -0.36
CA ARG A 49 -0.14 -7.32 0.17
C ARG A 49 0.76 -7.78 -0.97
N SER A 50 0.22 -8.23 -2.10
CA SER A 50 1.01 -8.62 -3.27
C SER A 50 1.82 -7.44 -3.81
N ASP A 51 1.20 -6.28 -3.97
CA ASP A 51 1.84 -5.10 -4.55
C ASP A 51 2.97 -4.59 -3.66
N VAL A 52 2.73 -4.58 -2.34
CA VAL A 52 3.76 -4.24 -1.35
C VAL A 52 4.88 -5.27 -1.37
N ALA A 53 4.56 -6.57 -1.50
CA ALA A 53 5.56 -7.63 -1.55
C ALA A 53 6.45 -7.55 -2.80
N VAL A 54 5.89 -7.21 -3.97
CA VAL A 54 6.67 -6.97 -5.20
C VAL A 54 7.64 -5.80 -4.99
N LEU A 55 7.18 -4.73 -4.34
CA LEU A 55 8.01 -3.55 -4.09
C LEU A 55 9.13 -3.81 -3.07
N VAL A 56 8.86 -4.59 -2.02
CA VAL A 56 9.85 -4.95 -0.98
C VAL A 56 10.82 -6.03 -1.47
N GLY A 57 10.32 -7.01 -2.23
CA GLY A 57 11.09 -8.11 -2.81
C GLY A 57 11.81 -7.73 -4.10
N GLY A 58 11.58 -6.52 -4.63
CA GLY A 58 12.17 -5.97 -5.84
C GLY A 58 13.62 -5.52 -5.69
N THR A 59 14.49 -6.44 -5.26
CA THR A 59 15.89 -6.54 -5.67
C THR A 59 16.18 -8.02 -5.89
N GLN A 60 15.79 -8.54 -7.05
CA GLN A 60 16.41 -9.74 -7.64
C GLN A 60 17.04 -9.35 -8.96
#